data_AF-A0A1X9LJ23-F1
#
_entry.id   AF-A0A1X9LJ23-F1
#
_cell.length_a   1.000
_cell.length_b   1.000
_cell.length_c   1.000
_cell.angle_alpha   90.00
_cell.angle_beta   90.00
_cell.angle_gamma   90.00
#
_symmetry.space_group_name_H-M   'P 1'
#
loop_
_entity.id
_entity.type
_entity.pdbx_description
1 polymer ?
#
loop_
_entity_poly.entity_id
_entity_poly.type
_entity_poly.pdbx_seq_one_letter_code
_entity_poly.pdbx_strand_id
1 'polypeptide(L)' 'MADLEAEGFLSNAREYANLASFDIQKLPEDSVERQALHNLQNALDSLIQAVDALNDEVD' A
#
# COMPACT_ATOMS: atom_id res chain seq x y z
N MET A 1 -6.38 21.59 7.11
CA MET A 1 -7.59 20.77 6.85
C MET A 1 -7.32 19.77 5.74
N ALA A 2 -6.69 20.18 4.63
CA ALA A 2 -6.27 19.26 3.58
C ALA A 2 -5.27 18.18 4.08
N ASP A 3 -4.32 18.51 4.95
CA ASP A 3 -3.33 17.52 5.43
C ASP A 3 -3.95 16.45 6.33
N LEU A 4 -4.87 16.83 7.22
CA LEU A 4 -5.62 15.87 8.04
C LEU A 4 -6.46 14.90 7.20
N GLU A 5 -6.98 15.36 6.06
CA GLU A 5 -7.69 14.48 5.12
C GLU A 5 -6.70 13.58 4.36
N ALA A 6 -5.56 14.11 3.92
CA ALA A 6 -4.49 13.36 3.25
C ALA A 6 -3.88 12.27 4.15
N GLU A 7 -3.58 12.59 5.41
CA GLU A 7 -3.15 11.63 6.43
C GLU A 7 -4.19 10.53 6.66
N GLY A 8 -5.49 10.89 6.69
CA GLY A 8 -6.59 9.94 6.78
C GLY A 8 -6.64 8.97 5.59
N PHE A 9 -6.45 9.49 4.37
CA PHE A 9 -6.38 8.66 3.17
C PHE A 9 -5.15 7.75 3.16
N LEU A 10 -3.98 8.24 3.58
CA LEU A 10 -2.76 7.44 3.70
C LEU A 10 -2.90 6.33 4.75
N SER A 11 -3.53 6.62 5.89
CA SER A 11 -3.83 5.62 6.91
C SER A 11 -4.71 4.50 6.36
N ASN A 12 -5.79 4.84 5.65
CA ASN A 12 -6.68 3.85 5.04
C ASN A 12 -5.96 3.04 3.95
N ALA A 13 -5.14 3.68 3.12
CA ALA A 13 -4.37 3.00 2.08
C ALA A 13 -3.42 1.96 2.68
N ARG A 14 -2.73 2.29 3.77
CA ARG A 14 -1.86 1.36 4.52
C ARG A 14 -2.67 0.20 5.11
N GLU A 15 -3.85 0.46 5.65
CA GLU A 15 -4.74 -0.60 6.16
C GLU A 15 -5.11 -1.60 5.06
N TYR A 16 -5.55 -1.11 3.90
CA TYR A 16 -5.91 -1.99 2.78
C TYR A 16 -4.72 -2.75 2.20
N ALA A 17 -3.54 -2.13 2.10
CA ALA A 17 -2.32 -2.81 1.67
C ALA A 17 -1.95 -3.96 2.62
N ASN A 18 -2.08 -3.76 3.94
CA ASN A 18 -1.83 -4.79 4.94
C ASN A 18 -2.84 -5.95 4.85
N LEU A 19 -4.13 -5.66 4.64
CA LEU A 19 -5.16 -6.68 4.43
C LEU A 19 -4.87 -7.51 3.17
N ALA A 20 -4.51 -6.85 2.07
CA ALA A 20 -4.11 -7.52 0.84
C ALA A 20 -2.88 -8.42 1.05
N SER A 21 -1.86 -7.94 1.78
CA SER A 21 -0.67 -8.73 2.15
C SER A 21 -1.06 -10.04 2.85
N PHE A 22 -1.96 -9.95 3.83
CA PHE A 22 -2.43 -11.10 4.59
C PHE A 22 -3.18 -12.11 3.70
N ASP A 23 -3.99 -11.63 2.76
CA ASP A 23 -4.71 -12.50 1.83
C ASP A 23 -3.78 -13.16 0.80
N ILE A 24 -2.79 -12.42 0.29
CA ILE A 24 -1.77 -12.96 -0.64
C ILE A 24 -0.98 -14.09 0.02
N GLN A 25 -0.65 -13.97 1.31
CA GLN A 25 0.08 -15.00 2.05
C GLN A 25 -0.69 -16.33 2.19
N LYS A 26 -2.02 -16.34 2.00
CA LYS A 26 -2.84 -17.56 2.03
C LYS A 26 -2.74 -18.35 0.72
N LEU A 27 -2.23 -17.75 -0.34
CA LEU A 27 -2.05 -18.43 -1.63
C LEU A 27 -0.84 -19.37 -1.58
N PRO A 28 -0.85 -20.47 -2.36
CA PRO A 28 0.30 -21.34 -2.47
C PRO A 28 1.57 -20.57 -2.87
N GLU A 29 2.70 -20.91 -2.26
CA GLU A 29 3.97 -20.21 -2.46
C GLU A 29 4.47 -20.22 -3.91
N ASP A 30 4.31 -21.36 -4.58
CA ASP A 30 4.74 -21.52 -5.97
C ASP A 30 3.69 -21.06 -6.99
N SER A 31 2.60 -20.42 -6.55
CA SER A 31 1.57 -19.92 -7.47
C SER A 31 2.01 -18.65 -8.19
N VAL A 32 1.76 -18.60 -9.50
CA VAL A 32 2.04 -17.42 -10.33
C VAL A 32 1.21 -16.22 -9.85
N GLU A 33 0.01 -16.50 -9.35
CA GLU A 33 -0.92 -15.52 -8.79
C GLU A 33 -0.31 -14.83 -7.56
N ARG A 34 0.29 -15.59 -6.62
CA ARG A 34 0.94 -15.01 -5.44
C ARG A 34 2.09 -14.10 -5.84
N GLN A 35 2.93 -14.52 -6.80
CA GLN A 35 4.04 -13.70 -7.28
C GLN A 35 3.54 -12.41 -7.96
N ALA A 36 2.52 -12.51 -8.82
CA ALA A 36 1.95 -11.36 -9.50
C ALA A 36 1.33 -10.35 -8.51
N LEU A 37 0.61 -10.84 -7.50
CA LEU A 37 0.02 -10.00 -6.46
C LEU A 37 1.07 -9.37 -5.55
N HIS A 38 2.16 -10.06 -5.21
CA HIS A 38 3.28 -9.45 -4.49
C HIS A 38 3.94 -8.32 -5.30
N ASN A 39 4.12 -8.50 -6.61
CA ASN A 39 4.66 -7.43 -7.46
C ASN A 39 3.72 -6.20 -7.48
N LEU A 40 2.42 -6.43 -7.53
CA LEU A 40 1.42 -5.35 -7.46
C LEU A 40 1.43 -4.66 -6.09
N GLN A 41 1.52 -5.42 -5.00
CA GLN A 41 1.61 -4.90 -3.65
C GLN A 41 2.84 -3.99 -3.48
N ASN A 42 4.01 -4.43 -3.95
CA ASN A 42 5.23 -3.63 -3.90
C ASN A 42 5.09 -2.31 -4.68
N ALA A 43 4.40 -2.33 -5.82
CA ALA A 43 4.12 -1.11 -6.59
C ALA A 43 3.18 -0.16 -5.83
N LEU A 44 2.15 -0.69 -5.18
CA LEU A 44 1.24 0.07 -4.32
C LEU A 44 1.97 0.68 -3.12
N ASP A 45 2.79 -0.10 -2.42
CA ASP A 45 3.58 0.39 -1.28
C ASP A 45 4.52 1.53 -1.69
N SER A 46 5.14 1.41 -2.88
CA SER A 46 5.97 2.48 -3.44
C SER A 46 5.18 3.75 -3.73
N LEU A 47 3.95 3.62 -4.23
CA LEU A 47 3.06 4.76 -4.47
C LEU A 47 2.60 5.42 -3.16
N ILE A 48 2.25 4.62 -2.15
CA ILE A 48 1.89 5.13 -0.82
C ILE A 48 3.06 5.93 -0.23
N GLN A 49 4.28 5.40 -0.30
CA GLN A 49 5.48 6.10 0.17
C GLN A 49 5.76 7.38 -0.62
N ALA A 50 5.58 7.38 -1.94
CA ALA A 50 5.76 8.58 -2.74
C ALA A 50 4.75 9.67 -2.38
N VAL A 51 3.48 9.31 -2.12
CA VAL A 51 2.45 10.26 -1.69
C VAL A 51 2.75 10.79 -0.28
N ASP A 52 3.18 9.92 0.65
CA ASP A 52 3.58 10.29 2.01
C ASP A 52 4.75 11.29 2.00
N ALA A 53 5.80 11.02 1.21
CA ALA A 53 6.94 11.91 1.07
C ALA A 53 6.56 13.27 0.44
N LEU A 54 5.65 13.27 -0.55
CA LEU A 54 5.14 14.51 -1.13
C LEU A 54 4.28 15.31 -0.15
N ASN A 55 3.59 14.65 0.77
CA ASN A 55 2.81 15.31 1.81
C ASN A 55 3.76 15.98 2.83
N ASP A 56 4.82 15.29 3.23
CA ASP A 56 5.83 15.81 4.16
C ASP A 56 6.66 16.98 3.58
N GLU A 57 6.80 17.09 2.25
CA GLU A 57 7.51 18.21 1.58
C GLU A 57 6.66 19.49 1.43
N VAL A 58 5.34 19.41 1.66
CA VAL A 58 4.39 20.53 1.45
C VAL A 58 4.07 21.28 2.76
N ASP A 59 4.48 20.75 3.91
CA ASP A 59 4.45 21.41 5.24
C ASP A 59 5.73 22.24 5.54
#